data_AF-A0A257PBU9-F1
#
_entry.id   AF-A0A257PBU9-F1
#
_cell.length_a   1.000
_cell.length_b   1.000
_cell.length_c   1.000
_cell.angle_alpha   90.00
_cell.angle_beta   90.00
_cell.angle_gamma   90.00
#
_symmetry.space_group_name_H-M   'P 1'
#
loop_
_entity.id
_entity.type
_entity.pdbx_description
1 polymer ?
#
loop_
_entity_poly.entity_id
_entity_poly.type
_entity_poly.pdbx_seq_one_letter_code
_entity_poly.pdbx_strand_id
1 'polypeptide(L)' 'MAQQMGIQGCMGGVSSTANGKVAICMATAKTLVFGPFEAQNVRVAVMPRLEGRALLGMNVLSVLHITQIDGKMVIAAPTQ' A
#
# COMPACT_ATOMS: atom_id res chain seq x y z
N MET A 1 14.61 1.63 1.88
CA MET A 1 13.55 0.75 1.37
C MET A 1 12.85 1.33 0.14
N ALA A 2 12.08 2.42 0.21
CA ALA A 2 11.29 2.89 -0.95
C ALA A 2 12.10 3.15 -2.24
N GLN A 3 13.27 3.81 -2.14
CA GLN A 3 14.18 4.01 -3.28
C GLN A 3 14.69 2.68 -3.89
N GLN A 4 14.95 1.67 -3.06
CA GLN A 4 15.40 0.35 -3.50
C GLN A 4 14.28 -0.42 -4.22
N MET A 5 13.02 -0.06 -4.00
CA MET A 5 11.85 -0.63 -4.67
C MET A 5 11.47 0.11 -5.96
N GLY A 6 12.33 1.03 -6.43
CA GLY A 6 12.07 1.82 -7.64
C GLY A 6 10.94 2.84 -7.48
N ILE A 7 10.51 3.14 -6.25
CA ILE A 7 9.52 4.20 -5.98
C ILE A 7 10.25 5.53 -6.10
N GLN A 8 9.84 6.32 -7.09
CA GLN A 8 10.44 7.60 -7.42
C GLN A 8 9.45 8.75 -7.23
N GLY A 9 9.98 9.95 -7.04
CA GLY A 9 9.20 11.16 -6.80
C GLY A 9 8.86 11.38 -5.33
N CYS A 10 8.57 12.64 -5.00
CA CYS A 10 8.16 13.02 -3.66
C CYS A 10 7.32 14.28 -3.69
N MET A 11 6.01 14.13 -3.46
CA MET A 11 5.13 15.23 -3.12
C MET A 11 4.92 15.21 -1.61
N GLY A 12 5.31 16.28 -0.93
CA GLY A 12 5.15 16.37 0.53
C GLY A 12 3.69 16.25 0.96
N GLY A 13 3.44 15.58 2.08
CA GLY A 13 2.11 15.44 2.66
C GLY A 13 2.14 15.12 4.15
N VAL A 14 0.95 14.98 4.74
CA VAL A 14 0.79 14.57 6.14
C VAL A 14 -0.17 13.40 6.20
N SER A 15 0.19 12.36 6.96
CA SER A 15 -0.68 11.23 7.25
C SER A 15 -1.09 11.24 8.72
N SER A 16 -2.35 10.89 8.99
CA SER A 16 -2.87 10.67 10.35
C SER A 16 -2.77 9.18 10.67
N THR A 17 -1.94 8.84 11.65
CA THR A 17 -1.75 7.46 12.12
C THR A 17 -2.28 7.29 13.54
N ALA A 18 -2.29 6.05 14.05
CA ALA A 18 -2.60 5.78 15.45
C ALA A 18 -1.65 6.52 16.43
N ASN A 19 -0.40 6.78 16.00
CA ASN A 19 0.61 7.50 16.80
C ASN A 19 0.60 9.02 16.53
N GLY A 20 -0.47 9.54 15.92
CA GLY A 20 -0.61 10.95 15.56
C GLY A 20 -0.20 11.25 14.12
N LYS A 21 0.01 12.54 13.85
CA LYS A 21 0.30 13.06 12.50
C LYS A 21 1.80 12.96 12.19
N VAL A 22 2.13 12.54 10.97
CA VAL A 22 3.50 12.41 10.50
C VAL A 22 3.66 12.93 9.08
N ALA A 23 4.77 13.62 8.81
CA ALA A 23 5.14 14.02 7.47
C ALA A 23 5.44 12.78 6.61
N ILE A 24 4.91 12.79 5.39
CA ILE A 24 5.08 11.70 4.43
C ILE A 24 5.50 12.25 3.07
N CYS A 25 5.98 11.34 2.25
CA CYS A 25 6.31 11.58 0.87
C CYS A 25 5.35 10.77 -0.02
N MET A 26 4.47 11.46 -0.74
CA MET A 26 3.57 10.83 -1.70
C MET A 26 4.30 10.57 -3.01
N ALA A 27 4.19 9.34 -3.51
CA ALA A 27 4.86 8.88 -4.73
C ALA A 27 3.97 7.89 -5.49
N THR A 28 4.46 7.42 -6.64
CA THR A 28 3.79 6.40 -7.45
C THR A 28 4.69 5.18 -7.59
N ALA A 29 4.18 4.00 -7.24
CA ALA A 29 4.77 2.73 -7.59
C ALA A 29 4.26 2.32 -8.99
N LYS A 30 5.18 2.16 -9.95
CA LYS A 30 4.80 1.82 -11.33
C LYS A 30 4.07 0.48 -11.42
N THR A 31 4.59 -0.53 -10.72
CA THR A 31 4.01 -1.87 -10.65
C THR A 31 4.11 -2.38 -9.23
N LEU A 32 3.02 -2.91 -8.70
CA LEU A 32 2.94 -3.57 -7.40
C LEU A 32 2.43 -4.99 -7.63
N VAL A 33 3.24 -5.98 -7.25
CA VAL A 33 2.92 -7.42 -7.39
C VAL A 33 2.80 -8.04 -6.01
N PHE A 34 1.73 -8.80 -5.77
CA PHE A 34 1.51 -9.54 -4.53
C PHE A 34 0.69 -10.81 -4.82
N GLY A 35 1.30 -11.97 -4.56
CA GLY A 35 0.71 -13.25 -4.99
C GLY A 35 0.46 -13.24 -6.52
N PRO A 36 -0.75 -13.64 -6.98
CA PRO A 36 -1.10 -13.62 -8.40
C PRO A 36 -1.59 -12.25 -8.91
N PHE A 37 -1.62 -11.23 -8.07
CA PHE A 37 -2.20 -9.93 -8.40
C PHE A 37 -1.13 -8.92 -8.82
N GLU A 38 -1.46 -8.13 -9.83
CA GLU A 38 -0.68 -6.98 -10.27
C GLU A 38 -1.55 -5.72 -10.27
N ALA A 39 -1.01 -4.64 -9.73
CA ALA A 39 -1.60 -3.30 -9.82
C ALA A 39 -0.58 -2.33 -10.42
N GLN A 40 -1.05 -1.43 -11.29
CA GLN A 40 -0.19 -0.45 -11.96
C GLN A 40 -0.46 0.97 -11.48
N ASN A 41 0.59 1.79 -11.52
CA ASN A 41 0.56 3.22 -11.17
C ASN A 41 -0.11 3.48 -9.81
N VAL A 42 0.27 2.68 -8.82
CA VAL A 42 -0.32 2.73 -7.49
C VAL A 42 0.23 3.91 -6.72
N ARG A 43 -0.66 4.77 -6.23
CA ARG A 43 -0.28 5.84 -5.30
C ARG A 43 0.17 5.24 -3.98
N VAL A 44 1.36 5.63 -3.51
CA VAL A 44 1.96 5.14 -2.26
C VAL A 44 2.40 6.30 -1.37
N ALA A 45 2.39 6.07 -0.06
CA ALA A 45 2.94 6.98 0.93
C ALA A 45 4.24 6.40 1.49
N VAL A 46 5.36 7.07 1.26
CA VAL A 46 6.65 6.74 1.88
C VAL A 46 6.73 7.44 3.22
N MET A 47 6.79 6.64 4.28
CA MET A 47 6.81 7.10 5.66
C MET A 47 8.20 6.87 6.26
N PRO A 48 8.88 7.90 6.80
CA PRO A 48 10.26 7.77 7.28
C PRO A 48 10.40 6.88 8.53
N ARG A 49 9.32 6.67 9.27
CA ARG A 49 9.27 5.92 10.53
C ARG A 49 8.26 4.77 10.53
N LEU A 50 7.96 4.23 9.34
CA LEU A 50 7.21 2.97 9.29
C LEU A 50 8.20 1.83 9.56
N GLU A 51 8.14 1.30 10.77
CA GLU A 51 8.94 0.14 11.17
C GLU A 51 8.30 -1.15 10.63
N GLY A 52 9.12 -2.14 10.30
CA GLY A 52 8.65 -3.45 9.84
C GLY A 52 8.36 -3.51 8.33
N ARG A 53 7.26 -4.18 7.97
CA ARG A 53 6.89 -4.44 6.56
C ARG A 53 6.03 -3.30 6.02
N ALA A 54 6.12 -3.09 4.70
CA ALA A 54 5.20 -2.19 4.00
C ALA A 54 3.74 -2.62 4.19
N LEU A 55 2.84 -1.65 4.26
CA LEU A 55 1.41 -1.87 4.41
C LEU A 55 0.71 -1.79 3.05
N LEU A 56 -0.17 -2.74 2.78
CA LEU A 56 -1.04 -2.72 1.61
C LEU A 56 -2.38 -2.07 1.99
N GLY A 57 -2.66 -0.91 1.41
CA GLY A 57 -3.83 -0.10 1.75
C GLY A 57 -5.08 -0.45 0.96
N MET A 58 -6.21 0.11 1.39
CA MET A 58 -7.50 -0.01 0.71
C MET A 58 -7.52 0.59 -0.69
N ASN A 59 -6.56 1.46 -1.06
CA ASN A 59 -6.42 1.95 -2.42
C ASN A 59 -6.06 0.85 -3.44
N VAL A 60 -5.55 -0.29 -2.98
CA VAL A 60 -5.36 -1.51 -3.80
C VAL A 60 -6.39 -2.57 -3.42
N LEU A 61 -6.65 -2.74 -2.11
CA LEU A 61 -7.50 -3.83 -1.63
C LEU A 61 -9.00 -3.65 -1.95
N SER A 62 -9.50 -2.42 -2.13
CA SER A 62 -10.95 -2.17 -2.28
C SER A 62 -11.56 -2.73 -3.57
N VAL A 63 -10.75 -3.05 -4.57
CA VAL A 63 -11.23 -3.61 -5.84
C VAL A 63 -11.19 -5.14 -5.85
N LEU A 64 -10.62 -5.77 -4.83
CA LEU A 64 -10.50 -7.22 -4.72
C LEU A 64 -11.65 -7.79 -3.88
N HIS A 65 -11.93 -9.08 -4.08
CA HIS A 65 -12.83 -9.78 -3.18
C HIS A 65 -12.06 -10.20 -1.92
N ILE A 66 -12.47 -9.68 -0.76
CA ILE A 66 -11.80 -9.94 0.52
C ILE A 66 -12.80 -10.56 1.49
N THR A 67 -12.47 -11.74 2.00
CA THR A 67 -13.22 -12.39 3.08
C THR A 67 -12.30 -12.65 4.27
N GLN A 68 -12.92 -12.79 5.45
CA GLN A 68 -12.22 -13.21 6.66
C GLN A 68 -12.89 -14.48 7.20
N ILE A 69 -12.13 -15.57 7.29
CA ILE A 69 -12.61 -16.89 7.70
C ILE A 69 -11.54 -17.50 8.61
N ASP A 70 -11.94 -18.01 9.77
CA ASP A 70 -11.07 -18.69 10.73
C ASP A 70 -9.78 -17.92 11.10
N GLY A 71 -9.92 -16.60 11.32
CA GLY A 71 -8.79 -15.73 11.66
C GLY A 71 -7.81 -15.45 10.51
N LYS A 72 -8.18 -15.81 9.27
CA LYS A 72 -7.38 -15.55 8.06
C LYS A 72 -8.10 -14.58 7.14
N MET A 73 -7.33 -13.72 6.49
CA MET A 73 -7.79 -12.93 5.36
C MET A 73 -7.56 -13.73 4.07
N VAL A 74 -8.62 -13.88 3.27
CA VAL A 74 -8.55 -14.47 1.93
C VAL A 74 -8.78 -13.37 0.91
N ILE A 75 -7.85 -13.23 -0.04
CA ILE A 75 -7.92 -12.28 -1.14
C ILE A 75 -8.12 -13.07 -2.43
N ALA A 76 -9.19 -12.78 -3.15
CA ALA A 76 -9.53 -13.38 -4.43
C ALA A 76 -9.71 -12.30 -5.51
N ALA A 77 -9.74 -12.74 -6.76
CA ALA A 77 -10.08 -11.88 -7.89
C ALA A 77 -11.46 -11.21 -7.65
N PRO A 78 -11.70 -10.02 -8.22
CA PRO A 78 -12.99 -9.35 -8.09
C PRO A 78 -14.11 -10.26 -8.59
N THR A 79 -15.21 -10.34 -7.84
CA THR A 79 -16.45 -10.94 -8.36
C THR A 79 -17.03 -10.02 -9.43
N GLN A 80 -17.27 -10.56 -10.63
CA GLN A 80 -17.99 -9.84 -11.70
C GLN A 80 -19.41 -9.49 -11.29
#